data_AF-A0A7J4EFQ9-F1
#
_entry.id   AF-A0A7J4EFQ9-F1
#
_cell.length_a   1.000
_cell.length_b   1.000
_cell.length_c   1.000
_cell.angle_alpha   90.00
_cell.angle_beta   90.00
_cell.angle_gamma   90.00
#
_symmetry.space_group_name_H-M   'P 1'
#
loop_
_entity.id
_entity.type
_entity.pdbx_description
1 polymer ?
#
loop_
_entity_poly.entity_id
_entity_poly.type
_entity_poly.pdbx_seq_one_letter_code
_entity_poly.pdbx_strand_id
1 'polypeptide(L)' 'MRVKVVNDSIDLVPVLRAFDTEVKKNVFTEISNGWKTLSEITEKYGKEGEEALEFFEKIKLAETKWTMPDQG' A
#
# COMPACT_ATOMS: atom_id res chain seq x y z
N MET A 1 -13.52 11.17 5.03
CA MET A 1 -12.16 11.57 5.47
C MET A 1 -11.90 10.94 6.83
N ARG A 2 -11.04 9.90 6.90
CA ARG A 2 -10.62 9.28 8.17
C ARG A 2 -9.25 9.87 8.53
N VAL A 3 -9.20 10.72 9.55
CA VAL A 3 -7.94 11.26 10.09
C VAL A 3 -7.49 10.36 11.23
N LYS A 4 -6.25 9.85 11.14
CA LYS A 4 -5.61 9.09 12.22
C LYS A 4 -4.80 10.08 13.06
N VAL A 5 -5.24 10.33 14.30
CA VAL A 5 -4.51 11.17 15.25
C VAL A 5 -3.30 10.38 15.74
N VAL A 6 -2.10 10.90 15.48
CA VAL A 6 -0.83 10.31 15.91
C VAL A 6 -0.46 10.91 17.26
N ASN A 7 -0.34 10.09 18.31
CA ASN A 7 -0.12 10.56 19.69
C ASN A 7 1.36 10.53 20.11
N ASP A 8 2.21 9.75 19.45
CA ASP A 8 3.63 9.63 19.82
C ASP A 8 4.55 9.67 18.58
N SER A 9 5.78 10.13 18.77
CA SER A 9 6.77 10.28 17.69
C SER A 9 7.10 8.93 17.04
N ILE A 10 6.96 7.85 17.81
CA ILE A 10 7.27 6.48 17.42
C ILE A 10 6.27 5.95 16.37
N ASP A 11 5.02 6.41 16.40
CA ASP A 11 3.97 6.01 15.45
C ASP A 11 4.22 6.53 14.01
N LEU A 12 5.11 7.52 13.84
CA LEU A 12 5.52 8.04 12.53
C LEU A 12 6.62 7.19 11.88
N VAL A 13 7.39 6.43 12.65
CA VAL A 13 8.51 5.62 12.14
C VAL A 13 8.07 4.64 11.05
N PRO A 14 6.95 3.89 11.18
CA PRO A 14 6.48 2.98 10.14
C PRO A 14 6.01 3.73 8.89
N VAL A 15 5.44 4.93 9.05
CA VAL A 15 5.01 5.78 7.93
C VAL A 15 6.22 6.26 7.15
N LEU A 16 7.30 6.67 7.82
CA LEU A 16 8.54 7.06 7.15
C LEU A 16 9.19 5.86 6.41
N ARG A 17 9.15 4.67 7.02
CA ARG A 17 9.61 3.41 6.39
C ARG A 17 8.70 2.93 5.24
N ALA A 18 7.51 3.49 5.09
CA ALA A 18 6.65 3.24 3.94
C ALA A 18 7.21 3.87 2.66
N PHE A 19 8.15 4.81 2.78
CA PHE A 19 8.73 5.55 1.66
C PHE A 19 10.27 5.47 1.64
N ASP A 20 10.85 4.41 2.20
CA ASP A 20 12.30 4.20 2.24
C ASP A 20 12.86 3.64 0.91
N THR A 21 12.07 2.89 0.16
CA THR A 21 12.46 2.33 -1.15
C THR A 21 11.69 2.97 -2.30
N GLU A 22 12.31 2.95 -3.48
CA GLU A 22 11.68 3.45 -4.71
C GLU A 22 10.48 2.57 -5.12
N VAL A 23 10.58 1.24 -4.93
CA VAL A 23 9.48 0.31 -5.19
C VAL A 23 8.25 0.66 -4.35
N LYS A 24 8.39 0.84 -3.04
CA LYS A 24 7.26 1.22 -2.18
C LYS A 24 6.63 2.55 -2.61
N LYS A 25 7.43 3.57 -2.93
CA LYS A 25 6.91 4.86 -3.41
C LYS A 25 6.10 4.69 -4.70
N ASN A 26 6.62 3.90 -5.64
CA ASN A 26 5.97 3.66 -6.92
C ASN A 26 4.67 2.87 -6.75
N VAL A 27 4.67 1.81 -5.92
CA VAL A 27 3.47 1.04 -5.58
C VAL A 27 2.42 1.93 -4.90
N PHE A 28 2.84 2.75 -3.92
CA PHE A 28 1.94 3.69 -3.24
C PHE A 28 1.32 4.69 -4.22
N THR A 29 2.11 5.18 -5.18
CA THR A 29 1.63 6.09 -6.23
C THR A 29 0.62 5.41 -7.14
N GLU A 30 0.86 4.17 -7.56
CA GLU A 30 -0.06 3.39 -8.38
C GLU A 30 -1.41 3.19 -7.69
N ILE A 31 -1.42 2.74 -6.43
CA ILE A 31 -2.66 2.53 -5.67
C ILE A 31 -3.36 3.85 -5.30
N SER A 32 -2.61 4.95 -5.26
CA SER A 32 -3.18 6.30 -5.06
C SER A 32 -3.86 6.82 -6.34
N ASN A 33 -3.37 6.42 -7.51
CA ASN A 33 -3.94 6.78 -8.82
C ASN A 33 -5.17 5.93 -9.19
N GLY A 34 -5.37 4.79 -8.54
CA GLY A 34 -6.55 3.95 -8.76
C GLY A 34 -6.48 2.60 -8.06
N TRP A 35 -7.58 1.84 -8.13
CA TRP A 35 -7.60 0.47 -7.63
C TRP A 35 -6.73 -0.41 -8.51
N LYS A 36 -5.80 -1.14 -7.87
CA LYS A 36 -4.90 -2.09 -8.51
C LYS A 36 -5.01 -3.44 -7.84
N THR A 37 -4.94 -4.49 -8.64
CA THR A 37 -4.92 -5.86 -8.13
C THR A 37 -3.52 -6.22 -7.63
N LEU A 38 -3.44 -7.16 -6.67
CA LEU A 38 -2.16 -7.68 -6.19
C LEU A 38 -1.33 -8.23 -7.37
N SER A 39 -1.97 -8.95 -8.30
CA SER A 39 -1.32 -9.50 -9.49
C SER A 39 -0.69 -8.43 -10.38
N GLU A 40 -1.37 -7.31 -10.65
CA GLU A 40 -0.78 -6.20 -11.42
C GLU A 40 0.47 -5.62 -10.75
N ILE A 41 0.44 -5.46 -9.42
CA ILE A 41 1.56 -4.92 -8.66
C ILE A 41 2.73 -5.92 -8.63
N THR A 42 2.45 -7.21 -8.41
CA THR A 42 3.48 -8.26 -8.42
C THR A 42 4.08 -8.46 -9.82
N GLU A 43 3.31 -8.30 -10.90
CA GLU A 43 3.83 -8.39 -12.27
C GLU A 43 4.77 -7.22 -12.60
N LYS A 44 4.45 -6.01 -12.12
CA LYS A 44 5.20 -4.79 -12.43
C LYS A 44 6.41 -4.55 -11.52
N TYR A 45 6.30 -4.92 -10.24
CA TYR A 45 7.31 -4.63 -9.21
C TYR A 45 7.91 -5.90 -8.60
N GLY A 46 7.48 -7.09 -9.04
CA GLY A 46 7.94 -8.36 -8.50
C GLY A 46 7.53 -8.57 -7.05
N LYS A 47 8.31 -9.40 -6.37
CA LYS A 47 8.09 -9.76 -4.97
C LYS A 47 8.14 -8.54 -4.03
N GLU A 48 9.01 -7.57 -4.31
CA GLU A 48 9.09 -6.33 -3.51
C GLU A 48 7.79 -5.52 -3.55
N GLY A 49 7.03 -5.59 -4.65
CA GLY A 49 5.73 -4.92 -4.75
C GLY A 49 4.67 -5.54 -3.86
N GLU A 50 4.65 -6.87 -3.79
CA GLU A 50 3.77 -7.62 -2.89
C GLU A 50 4.10 -7.32 -1.41
N GLU A 51 5.39 -7.35 -1.06
CA GLU A 51 5.87 -7.01 0.28
C GLU A 51 5.53 -5.55 0.66
N ALA A 52 5.57 -4.62 -0.30
CA ALA A 52 5.18 -3.23 -0.11
C ALA A 52 3.68 -3.10 0.21
N LEU A 53 2.81 -3.80 -0.54
CA LEU A 53 1.37 -3.79 -0.27
C LEU A 53 1.04 -4.35 1.12
N GLU A 54 1.65 -5.48 1.48
CA GLU A 54 1.45 -6.09 2.81
C GLU A 54 1.92 -5.13 3.93
N PHE A 55 3.03 -4.42 3.70
CA PHE A 55 3.51 -3.42 4.63
C PHE A 55 2.52 -2.26 4.79
N PHE A 56 1.98 -1.73 3.69
CA PHE A 56 0.98 -0.66 3.71
C PHE A 56 -0.31 -1.08 4.43
N GLU A 57 -0.76 -2.31 4.24
CA GLU A 57 -1.93 -2.85 4.94
C GLU A 57 -1.67 -2.94 6.45
N LYS A 58 -0.51 -3.45 6.87
CA LYS A 58 -0.12 -3.58 8.29
C LYS A 58 -0.14 -2.24 9.03
N ILE A 59 0.28 -1.14 8.38
CA ILE A 59 0.31 0.20 9.00
C ILE A 59 -0.95 1.03 8.73
N LYS A 60 -1.94 0.44 8.05
CA LYS A 60 -3.22 1.04 7.64
C LYS A 60 -3.07 2.24 6.69
N LEU A 61 -2.07 2.18 5.80
CA LEU A 61 -1.88 3.16 4.71
C LEU A 61 -2.62 2.79 3.43
N ALA A 62 -2.90 1.51 3.22
CA ALA A 62 -3.71 1.03 2.10
C ALA A 62 -4.93 0.26 2.63
N GLU A 63 -6.06 0.36 1.93
CA GLU A 63 -7.26 -0.43 2.19
C GLU A 63 -7.38 -1.51 1.11
N THR A 64 -7.37 -2.78 1.53
CA THR A 64 -7.59 -3.92 0.64
C THR A 64 -9.09 -4.15 0.49
N LYS A 65 -9.61 -4.09 -0.74
CA LYS A 65 -10.98 -4.52 -1.07
C LYS A 65 -10.95 -5.81 -1.86
N TRP A 66 -11.67 -6.80 -1.36
CA TRP A 66 -11.99 -8.00 -2.12
C TRP A 66 -13.05 -7.62 -3.15
N THR A 67 -12.63 -7.48 -4.41
CA THR A 67 -13.58 -7.40 -5.52
C THR A 67 -13.95 -8.84 -5.92
N MET A 68 -15.25 -9.11 -6.10
CA MET A 68 -15.64 -10.32 -6.82
C MET A 68 -15.18 -10.15 -8.27
N PRO A 69 -14.66 -11.19 -8.94
CA PRO A 69 -14.45 -11.12 -10.37
C PRO A 69 -15.83 -10.84 -10.99
N ASP A 70 -15.96 -9.70 -11.66
CA ASP A 70 -17.17 -9.34 -12.38
C ASP A 70 -17.31 -10.38 -13.51
N GLN A 71 -18.19 -11.36 -13.31
CA GLN A 71 -18.70 -12.18 -14.39
C GLN A 71 -19.82 -11.39 -15.04
N GLY A 72 -19.47 -10.61 -16.05
CA GLY A 72 -20.39 -9.82 -16.88
C GLY A 72 -19.88 -9.74 -18.31
#